data_AF-A0A401ZUK8-F1
#
_entry.id   AF-A0A401ZUK8-F1
#
_cell.length_a   1.000
_cell.length_b   1.000
_cell.length_c   1.000
_cell.angle_alpha   90.00
_cell.angle_beta   90.00
_cell.angle_gamma   90.00
#
_symmetry.space_group_name_H-M   'P 1'
#
loop_
_entity.id
_entity.type
_entity.pdbx_description
1 polymer ?
#
loop_
_entity_poly.entity_id
_entity_poly.type
_entity_poly.pdbx_seq_one_letter_code
_entity_poly.pdbx_strand_id
1 'polypeptide(L)'
;MKASRVRNYLNAHRVTSTILGYVVVMTVFSAVLGAGAFGSGLFHAHAAAACPQGDKTYTVVPGDTLNIIGENNGTSWQTLATHNNIADPDLIYVDQQICIPQDQQAATMTSTVNTVAVQTADLAYAAPVAPKAPAARHGGGNPYPYGQCTFWASQRYSQVHGFYVPWTTNSNAWQWVARARENNWTVSTTPKVGDIIVLQPWVQGAYNLGHVAFVEKVQPNGSVIASNMNWAGSGARVVNSTFKPGAGVAFLSAN
;
A
#
# COMPACT_ATOMS: atom_id res chain seq x y z
N MET A 1 60.64 -1.93 -20.24
CA MET A 1 60.31 -0.72 -19.44
C MET A 1 59.31 0.25 -20.09
N LYS A 2 58.91 0.13 -21.37
CA LYS A 2 58.00 1.10 -22.05
C LYS A 2 56.49 0.91 -21.79
N ALA A 3 56.01 -0.28 -21.44
CA ALA A 3 54.57 -0.57 -21.33
C ALA A 3 53.88 -0.10 -20.02
N SER A 4 54.66 0.14 -18.95
CA SER A 4 54.11 0.64 -17.66
C SER A 4 53.80 2.15 -17.71
N ARG A 5 54.65 2.93 -18.40
CA ARG A 5 54.46 4.37 -18.57
C ARG A 5 53.23 4.73 -19.39
N VAL A 6 52.89 3.93 -20.40
CA VAL A 6 51.69 4.14 -21.25
C VAL A 6 50.40 3.86 -20.47
N ARG A 7 50.38 2.85 -19.59
CA ARG A 7 49.23 2.54 -18.74
C ARG A 7 48.97 3.64 -17.70
N ASN A 8 50.02 4.19 -17.10
CA ASN A 8 49.91 5.29 -16.16
C ASN A 8 49.44 6.58 -16.84
N TYR A 9 49.87 6.84 -18.08
CA TYR A 9 49.40 7.96 -18.89
C TYR A 9 47.90 7.84 -19.23
N LEU A 10 47.45 6.67 -19.69
CA LEU A 10 46.03 6.44 -20.02
C LEU A 10 45.10 6.51 -18.80
N ASN A 11 45.54 6.02 -17.64
CA ASN A 11 44.76 6.13 -16.41
C ASN A 11 44.73 7.57 -15.86
N ALA A 12 45.84 8.32 -15.96
CA ALA A 12 45.88 9.73 -15.56
C ALA A 12 44.96 10.61 -16.42
N HIS A 13 44.92 10.37 -17.75
CA HIS A 13 44.04 11.10 -18.67
C HIS A 13 42.55 10.74 -18.55
N ARG A 14 42.23 9.48 -18.20
CA ARG A 14 40.85 9.08 -17.91
C ARG A 14 40.31 9.79 -16.66
N VAL A 15 41.10 9.86 -15.58
CA VAL A 15 40.71 10.53 -14.33
C VAL A 15 40.60 12.06 -14.50
N THR A 16 41.52 12.69 -15.24
CA THR A 16 41.42 14.14 -15.53
C THR A 16 40.21 14.49 -16.40
N SER A 17 39.81 13.63 -17.34
CA SER A 17 38.61 13.84 -18.16
C SER A 17 37.31 13.70 -17.35
N THR A 18 37.25 12.78 -16.38
CA THR A 18 36.06 12.61 -15.52
C THR A 18 35.89 13.76 -14.53
N ILE A 19 36.99 14.31 -13.99
CA ILE A 19 36.95 15.44 -13.06
C ILE A 19 36.57 16.74 -13.78
N LEU A 20 37.08 16.99 -14.99
CA LEU A 20 36.72 18.18 -15.77
C LEU A 20 35.25 18.18 -16.20
N GLY A 21 34.69 17.01 -16.54
CA GLY A 21 33.27 16.86 -16.86
C GLY A 21 32.35 17.18 -15.68
N TYR A 22 32.74 16.78 -14.46
CA TYR A 22 31.97 17.07 -13.24
C TYR A 22 31.99 18.55 -12.86
N VAL A 23 33.12 19.23 -13.05
CA VAL A 23 33.24 20.67 -12.76
C VAL A 23 32.39 21.50 -13.72
N VAL A 24 32.32 21.14 -15.00
CA VAL A 24 31.47 21.84 -15.98
C VAL A 24 29.98 21.64 -15.65
N VAL A 25 29.52 20.42 -15.34
CA VAL A 25 28.11 20.18 -14.98
C VAL A 25 27.69 20.93 -13.71
N MET A 26 28.58 21.04 -12.72
CA MET A 26 28.29 21.78 -11.47
C MET A 26 28.32 23.30 -11.65
N THR A 27 29.13 23.85 -12.56
CA THR A 27 29.12 25.29 -12.83
C THR A 27 27.92 25.72 -13.68
N VAL A 28 27.40 24.88 -14.59
CA VAL A 28 26.16 25.21 -15.32
C VAL A 28 24.93 25.15 -14.40
N PHE A 29 24.92 24.23 -13.42
CA PHE A 29 23.84 24.16 -12.42
C PHE A 29 23.84 25.33 -11.43
N SER A 30 25.01 25.93 -11.19
CA SER A 30 25.17 27.09 -10.29
C SER A 30 24.89 28.44 -10.98
N ALA A 31 24.89 28.48 -12.32
CA ALA A 31 24.63 29.71 -13.09
C ALA A 31 23.14 29.97 -13.39
N VAL A 32 22.24 29.02 -13.06
CA VAL A 32 20.77 29.18 -13.19
C VAL A 32 20.12 29.70 -11.90
N LEU A 33 20.88 29.84 -10.81
CA LEU A 33 20.40 30.37 -9.52
C LEU A 33 20.97 31.76 -9.18
N GLY A 34 21.28 32.57 -10.20
CA GLY A 34 22.04 33.81 -10.02
C GLY A 34 21.46 35.03 -10.72
N ALA A 35 20.17 35.34 -10.54
CA ALA A 35 19.65 36.72 -10.72
C ALA A 35 18.22 36.83 -10.19
N GLY A 36 18.05 37.42 -9.01
CA GLY A 36 16.74 37.73 -8.45
C GLY A 36 16.84 38.19 -6.99
N ALA A 37 17.31 39.42 -6.79
CA ALA A 37 17.33 40.09 -5.50
C ALA A 37 15.93 40.20 -4.90
N PHE A 38 15.71 39.73 -3.66
CA PHE A 38 14.76 40.31 -2.70
C PHE A 38 15.02 39.74 -1.28
N GLY A 39 15.13 40.64 -0.30
CA GLY A 39 14.55 40.42 1.02
C GLY A 39 15.43 39.77 2.09
N SER A 40 16.05 40.61 2.91
CA SER A 40 16.36 40.30 4.31
C SER A 40 15.13 39.71 5.01
N GLY A 41 15.21 38.48 5.49
CA GLY A 41 14.08 37.82 6.15
C GLY A 41 14.40 36.43 6.66
N LEU A 42 14.98 36.38 7.86
CA LEU A 42 14.79 35.33 8.87
C LEU A 42 15.29 33.92 8.52
N PHE A 43 16.01 33.34 9.47
CA PHE A 43 15.99 31.90 9.71
C PHE A 43 14.52 31.44 9.67
N HIS A 44 14.10 30.90 8.53
CA HIS A 44 12.86 30.15 8.47
C HIS A 44 13.17 28.83 9.18
N ALA A 45 13.02 28.87 10.51
CA ALA A 45 12.40 27.77 11.22
C ALA A 45 11.32 27.24 10.27
N HIS A 46 11.45 25.98 9.86
CA HIS A 46 10.39 25.33 9.11
C HIS A 46 9.22 25.27 10.08
N ALA A 47 8.43 26.34 10.09
CA ALA A 47 7.10 26.31 10.64
C ALA A 47 6.41 25.24 9.79
N ALA A 48 6.33 24.03 10.33
CA ALA A 48 5.39 23.04 9.86
C ALA A 48 4.08 23.78 9.64
N ALA A 49 3.56 23.79 8.41
CA ALA A 49 2.31 24.46 8.12
C ALA A 49 1.29 23.92 9.10
N ALA A 50 0.95 24.75 10.10
CA ALA A 50 0.08 24.32 11.17
C ALA A 50 -1.28 24.05 10.54
N CYS A 51 -1.86 22.91 10.86
CA CYS A 51 -3.14 22.53 10.29
C CYS A 51 -4.20 23.62 10.54
N PRO A 52 -5.12 23.87 9.59
CA PRO A 52 -6.24 24.77 9.77
C PRO A 52 -6.96 24.56 11.11
N GLN A 53 -7.50 25.64 11.70
CA GLN A 53 -8.21 25.53 12.98
C GLN A 53 -9.41 24.58 12.86
N GLY A 54 -9.42 23.54 13.69
CA GLY A 54 -10.42 22.46 13.65
C GLY A 54 -9.84 21.12 13.20
N ASP A 55 -8.69 21.11 12.54
CA ASP A 55 -8.05 19.88 12.08
C ASP A 55 -7.21 19.21 13.16
N LYS A 56 -7.15 17.88 13.14
CA LYS A 56 -6.22 17.08 13.93
C LYS A 56 -4.94 16.85 13.14
N THR A 57 -3.80 17.26 13.69
CA THR A 57 -2.48 16.93 13.12
C THR A 57 -2.12 15.48 13.43
N TYR A 58 -1.69 14.73 12.42
CA TYR A 58 -1.20 13.37 12.53
C TYR A 58 0.19 13.25 11.91
N THR A 59 1.15 12.68 12.62
CA THR A 59 2.51 12.42 12.12
C THR A 59 2.58 10.99 11.58
N VAL A 60 2.91 10.87 10.30
CA VAL A 60 3.06 9.58 9.61
C VAL A 60 4.19 8.77 10.25
N VAL A 61 3.89 7.56 10.66
CA VAL A 61 4.86 6.60 11.20
C VAL A 61 5.20 5.51 10.18
N PRO A 62 6.31 4.76 10.35
CA PRO A 62 6.65 3.68 9.45
C PRO A 62 5.52 2.65 9.32
N GLY A 63 5.04 2.44 8.09
CA GLY A 63 3.97 1.47 7.78
C GLY A 63 2.59 2.10 7.57
N ASP A 64 2.45 3.42 7.73
CA ASP A 64 1.21 4.13 7.44
C ASP A 64 0.92 4.26 5.94
N THR A 65 -0.36 4.34 5.64
CA THR A 65 -0.89 4.76 4.33
C THR A 65 -2.02 5.76 4.57
N LEU A 66 -2.33 6.61 3.59
CA LEU A 66 -3.47 7.54 3.74
C LEU A 66 -4.79 6.81 4.01
N ASN A 67 -4.93 5.55 3.54
CA ASN A 67 -6.09 4.73 3.85
C ASN A 67 -6.18 4.35 5.33
N ILE A 68 -5.09 3.85 5.92
CA ILE A 68 -5.04 3.50 7.36
C ILE A 68 -5.23 4.75 8.23
N ILE A 69 -4.60 5.87 7.87
CA ILE A 69 -4.73 7.14 8.59
C ILE A 69 -6.17 7.65 8.50
N GLY A 70 -6.80 7.57 7.32
CA GLY A 70 -8.19 7.96 7.12
C GLY A 70 -9.14 7.13 7.97
N GLU A 71 -9.08 5.80 7.83
CA GLU A 71 -9.94 4.86 8.57
C GLU A 71 -9.84 5.05 10.08
N ASN A 72 -8.62 5.16 10.62
CA ASN A 72 -8.38 5.33 12.06
C ASN A 72 -8.86 6.69 12.61
N ASN A 73 -9.09 7.67 11.73
CA ASN A 73 -9.53 9.01 12.11
C ASN A 73 -10.90 9.37 11.54
N GLY A 74 -11.67 8.38 11.08
CA GLY A 74 -13.06 8.57 10.64
C GLY A 74 -13.22 9.40 9.36
N THR A 75 -12.23 9.37 8.46
CA THR A 75 -12.27 10.07 7.18
C THR A 75 -11.77 9.17 6.04
N SER A 76 -11.89 9.62 4.79
CA SER A 76 -11.41 8.85 3.63
C SER A 76 -9.99 9.28 3.23
N TRP A 77 -9.22 8.37 2.63
CA TRP A 77 -7.91 8.73 2.08
C TRP A 77 -8.02 9.79 0.98
N GLN A 78 -9.13 9.82 0.22
CA GLN A 78 -9.39 10.84 -0.79
C GLN A 78 -9.52 12.21 -0.13
N THR A 79 -10.31 12.28 0.95
CA THR A 79 -10.47 13.51 1.75
C THR A 79 -9.12 13.95 2.30
N LEU A 80 -8.33 13.05 2.87
CA LEU A 80 -6.98 13.37 3.35
C LEU A 80 -6.05 13.86 2.24
N ALA A 81 -6.04 13.19 1.08
CA ALA A 81 -5.18 13.55 -0.03
C ALA A 81 -5.54 14.93 -0.59
N THR A 82 -6.84 15.20 -0.81
CA THR A 82 -7.30 16.50 -1.31
C THR A 82 -7.06 17.61 -0.28
N HIS A 83 -7.32 17.34 1.01
CA HIS A 83 -7.19 18.32 2.08
C HIS A 83 -5.72 18.71 2.35
N ASN A 84 -4.79 17.77 2.14
CA ASN A 84 -3.35 17.99 2.32
C ASN A 84 -2.60 18.26 1.02
N ASN A 85 -3.30 18.43 -0.11
CA ASN A 85 -2.72 18.61 -1.45
C ASN A 85 -1.69 17.52 -1.83
N ILE A 86 -1.96 16.28 -1.43
CA ILE A 86 -1.10 15.14 -1.73
C ILE A 86 -1.42 14.68 -3.16
N ALA A 87 -0.50 15.00 -4.07
CA ALA A 87 -0.64 14.70 -5.49
C ALA A 87 -0.59 13.19 -5.79
N ASP A 88 0.21 12.46 -5.02
CA ASP A 88 0.29 11.00 -5.08
C ASP A 88 -0.12 10.41 -3.73
N PRO A 89 -1.38 9.96 -3.59
CA PRO A 89 -1.91 9.37 -2.36
C PRO A 89 -1.16 8.12 -1.89
N ASP A 90 -0.40 7.46 -2.78
CA ASP A 90 0.40 6.27 -2.48
C ASP A 90 1.82 6.62 -2.01
N LEU A 91 2.20 7.90 -2.01
CA LEU A 91 3.51 8.39 -1.60
C LEU A 91 3.39 9.37 -0.43
N ILE A 92 3.37 8.82 0.77
CA ILE A 92 3.56 9.58 2.02
C ILE A 92 4.86 9.16 2.71
N TYR A 93 5.50 10.10 3.38
CA TYR A 93 6.80 9.91 4.02
C TYR A 93 6.66 9.83 5.53
N VAL A 94 7.53 9.05 6.17
CA VAL A 94 7.65 9.05 7.63
C VAL A 94 7.98 10.47 8.12
N ASP A 95 7.40 10.85 9.26
CA ASP A 95 7.45 12.17 9.88
C ASP A 95 6.71 13.29 9.09
N GLN A 96 6.08 12.96 7.97
CA GLN A 96 5.16 13.86 7.30
C GLN A 96 3.97 14.16 8.20
N GLN A 97 3.60 15.44 8.30
CA GLN A 97 2.37 15.84 8.98
C GLN A 97 1.19 15.83 8.02
N ILE A 98 0.10 15.21 8.46
CA ILE A 98 -1.18 15.12 7.77
C ILE A 98 -2.22 15.84 8.62
N CYS A 99 -2.87 16.83 8.04
CA CYS A 99 -4.01 17.53 8.60
C CYS A 99 -5.28 16.73 8.34
N ILE A 100 -5.92 16.29 9.41
CA ILE A 100 -7.12 15.48 9.36
C ILE A 100 -8.31 16.39 9.68
N PRO A 101 -9.17 16.72 8.71
CA PRO A 101 -10.34 17.55 8.96
C PRO A 101 -11.25 16.86 9.99
N GLN A 102 -11.63 17.59 11.03
CA GLN A 102 -12.58 17.12 12.05
C GLN A 102 -13.97 17.73 11.79
N ASP A 103 -14.50 17.55 10.59
CA ASP A 103 -15.92 17.79 10.37
C ASP A 103 -16.69 16.59 10.89
N GLN A 104 -17.35 16.80 12.02
CA GLN A 104 -18.21 15.86 12.74
C GLN A 104 -19.14 15.09 11.79
N GLN A 105 -18.76 13.86 11.41
CA GLN A 105 -19.72 12.85 10.96
C GLN A 105 -20.33 12.15 12.17
N ALA A 106 -21.05 12.97 12.94
CA ALA A 106 -22.11 12.57 13.86
C ALA A 106 -23.43 13.21 13.41
N ALA A 107 -23.80 13.10 12.13
CA ALA A 107 -25.14 13.46 11.65
C ALA A 107 -25.40 12.92 10.24
N THR A 108 -25.75 11.64 10.12
CA THR A 108 -26.80 11.15 9.19
C THR A 108 -27.12 9.67 9.48
N MET A 109 -27.61 9.40 10.68
CA MET A 109 -28.60 8.34 10.91
C MET A 109 -29.86 9.01 11.44
N THR A 110 -30.51 9.80 10.59
CA THR A 110 -31.86 10.30 10.87
C THR A 110 -32.66 10.24 9.58
N SER A 111 -32.99 9.03 9.15
CA SER A 111 -34.18 8.83 8.31
C SER A 111 -35.36 8.62 9.25
N THR A 112 -36.12 9.70 9.36
CA THR A 112 -37.52 9.83 9.77
C THR A 112 -38.31 8.52 9.66
N VAL A 113 -38.45 7.79 10.77
CA VAL A 113 -39.58 6.85 10.95
C VAL A 113 -40.70 7.65 11.56
N ASN A 114 -41.66 7.99 10.71
CA ASN A 114 -42.94 8.57 11.10
C ASN A 114 -43.64 7.60 12.05
N THR A 115 -43.76 7.98 13.33
CA THR A 115 -44.53 7.26 14.34
C THR A 115 -46.00 7.29 13.95
N VAL A 116 -46.50 6.16 13.43
CA VAL A 116 -47.93 5.84 13.49
C VAL A 116 -48.08 4.71 14.49
N ALA A 117 -48.69 5.04 15.63
CA ALA A 117 -49.00 4.09 16.67
C ALA A 117 -49.98 3.03 16.14
N VAL A 118 -49.58 1.76 16.18
CA VAL A 118 -50.52 0.63 16.13
C VAL A 118 -50.28 -0.22 17.37
N GLN A 119 -51.21 -0.09 18.32
CA GLN A 119 -51.42 -1.05 19.39
C GLN A 119 -52.05 -2.32 18.80
N THR A 120 -51.43 -3.49 18.98
CA THR A 120 -51.91 -4.58 19.86
C THR A 120 -51.22 -5.91 19.57
N ALA A 121 -50.95 -6.62 20.69
CA ALA A 121 -50.96 -8.07 20.88
C ALA A 121 -49.87 -8.95 20.21
N ASP A 122 -48.89 -9.30 21.03
CA ASP A 122 -48.57 -10.68 21.41
C ASP A 122 -48.12 -11.65 20.30
N LEU A 123 -46.85 -11.55 19.90
CA LEU A 123 -46.07 -12.67 19.33
C LEU A 123 -44.59 -12.50 19.71
N ALA A 124 -43.96 -13.61 20.10
CA ALA A 124 -42.64 -13.70 20.73
C ALA A 124 -41.52 -12.88 20.06
N TYR A 125 -40.72 -12.22 20.90
CA TYR A 125 -39.51 -11.49 20.55
C TYR A 125 -38.43 -12.46 20.04
N ALA A 126 -38.44 -12.76 18.74
CA ALA A 126 -37.24 -13.25 18.07
C ALA A 126 -36.27 -12.07 17.98
N ALA A 127 -35.08 -12.22 18.57
CA ALA A 127 -34.03 -11.22 18.52
C ALA A 127 -33.79 -10.75 17.07
N PRO A 128 -33.54 -9.45 16.82
CA PRO A 128 -33.22 -8.97 15.49
C PRO A 128 -31.95 -9.68 15.01
N VAL A 129 -32.11 -10.57 14.02
CA VAL A 129 -30.99 -11.14 13.28
C VAL A 129 -30.24 -9.98 12.65
N ALA A 130 -29.01 -9.74 13.12
CA ALA A 130 -28.13 -8.74 12.54
C ALA A 130 -28.09 -8.89 11.01
N PRO A 131 -28.08 -7.80 10.23
CA PRO A 131 -27.99 -7.90 8.78
C PRO A 131 -26.74 -8.71 8.43
N LYS A 132 -26.94 -9.81 7.70
CA LYS A 132 -25.85 -10.67 7.19
C LYS A 132 -24.87 -9.76 6.45
N ALA A 133 -23.59 -9.80 6.84
CA ALA A 133 -22.54 -9.04 6.17
C ALA A 133 -22.61 -9.25 4.64
N PRO A 134 -22.34 -8.20 3.83
CA PRO A 134 -22.42 -8.32 2.38
C PRO A 134 -21.44 -9.41 1.91
N ALA A 135 -21.89 -10.23 0.96
CA ALA A 135 -21.08 -11.33 0.44
C ALA A 135 -19.81 -10.81 -0.27
N ALA A 136 -18.75 -11.60 -0.20
CA ALA A 136 -17.52 -11.37 -0.97
C ALA A 136 -17.82 -11.32 -2.48
N ARG A 137 -17.21 -10.34 -3.16
CA ARG A 137 -17.29 -10.21 -4.62
C ARG A 137 -16.26 -11.12 -5.29
N HIS A 138 -16.59 -11.69 -6.44
CA HIS A 138 -15.72 -12.65 -7.14
C HIS A 138 -15.44 -12.23 -8.58
N GLY A 139 -14.24 -12.55 -9.08
CA GLY A 139 -13.83 -12.31 -10.45
C GLY A 139 -14.20 -13.47 -11.37
N GLY A 140 -14.65 -13.16 -12.60
CA GLY A 140 -14.99 -14.16 -13.62
C GLY A 140 -13.81 -14.65 -14.46
N GLY A 141 -12.63 -14.03 -14.35
CA GLY A 141 -11.43 -14.37 -15.11
C GLY A 141 -10.17 -13.82 -14.46
N ASN A 142 -9.00 -14.20 -15.00
CA ASN A 142 -7.70 -13.77 -14.48
C ASN A 142 -7.19 -12.52 -15.22
N PRO A 143 -7.24 -11.31 -14.62
CA PRO A 143 -6.84 -10.08 -15.29
C PRO A 143 -5.32 -9.83 -15.26
N TYR A 144 -4.55 -10.64 -14.53
CA TYR A 144 -3.15 -10.35 -14.25
C TYR A 144 -2.22 -10.88 -15.35
N PRO A 145 -1.09 -10.20 -15.62
CA PRO A 145 -0.14 -10.67 -16.63
C PRO A 145 0.50 -12.02 -16.24
N TYR A 146 0.51 -12.97 -17.19
CA TYR A 146 1.14 -14.27 -17.01
C TYR A 146 2.59 -14.14 -16.51
N GLY A 147 2.98 -15.02 -15.58
CA GLY A 147 4.31 -15.04 -14.99
C GLY A 147 4.51 -14.09 -13.81
N GLN A 148 3.51 -13.26 -13.45
CA GLN A 148 3.57 -12.45 -12.24
C GLN A 148 3.01 -13.17 -11.00
N CYS A 149 3.44 -12.73 -9.81
CA CYS A 149 2.95 -13.27 -8.55
C CYS A 149 1.42 -13.13 -8.41
N THR A 150 0.86 -12.00 -8.84
CA THR A 150 -0.57 -11.70 -8.87
C THR A 150 -1.35 -12.65 -9.79
N PHE A 151 -0.79 -12.97 -10.96
CA PHE A 151 -1.38 -13.95 -11.87
C PHE A 151 -1.47 -15.33 -11.25
N TRP A 152 -0.36 -15.83 -10.70
CA TRP A 152 -0.38 -17.17 -10.10
C TRP A 152 -1.29 -17.24 -8.88
N ALA A 153 -1.25 -16.23 -8.00
CA ALA A 153 -2.12 -16.19 -6.83
C ALA A 153 -3.60 -16.24 -7.23
N SER A 154 -4.04 -15.43 -8.19
CA SER A 154 -5.42 -15.45 -8.71
C SER A 154 -5.76 -16.78 -9.41
N GLN A 155 -4.83 -17.31 -10.21
CA GLN A 155 -5.02 -18.58 -10.92
C GLN A 155 -5.19 -19.76 -9.95
N ARG A 156 -4.32 -19.83 -8.94
CA ARG A 156 -4.31 -20.90 -7.97
C ARG A 156 -5.51 -20.80 -7.03
N TYR A 157 -5.89 -19.59 -6.64
CA TYR A 157 -7.11 -19.34 -5.90
C TYR A 157 -8.34 -19.86 -6.65
N SER A 158 -8.43 -19.61 -7.95
CA SER A 158 -9.51 -20.13 -8.80
C SER A 158 -9.53 -21.65 -8.93
N GLN A 159 -8.35 -22.30 -9.02
CA GLN A 159 -8.28 -23.78 -9.05
C GLN A 159 -8.83 -24.42 -7.78
N VAL A 160 -8.76 -23.73 -6.63
CA VAL A 160 -9.19 -24.26 -5.33
C VAL A 160 -10.61 -23.84 -4.98
N HIS A 161 -10.99 -22.59 -5.26
CA HIS A 161 -12.26 -22.00 -4.84
C HIS A 161 -13.28 -21.82 -5.97
N GLY A 162 -12.88 -22.02 -7.23
CA GLY A 162 -13.77 -21.95 -8.40
C GLY A 162 -14.03 -20.53 -8.93
N PHE A 163 -13.35 -19.51 -8.41
CA PHE A 163 -13.48 -18.13 -8.86
C PHE A 163 -12.18 -17.33 -8.69
N TYR A 164 -12.05 -16.23 -9.43
CA TYR A 164 -10.85 -15.40 -9.43
C TYR A 164 -10.94 -14.23 -8.44
N VAL A 165 -9.80 -13.62 -8.19
CA VAL A 165 -9.69 -12.33 -7.51
C VAL A 165 -10.38 -11.24 -8.37
N PRO A 166 -11.30 -10.42 -7.81
CA PRO A 166 -12.16 -9.53 -8.61
C PRO A 166 -11.53 -8.19 -9.04
N TRP A 167 -10.44 -7.73 -8.42
CA TRP A 167 -9.92 -6.39 -8.67
C TRP A 167 -8.96 -6.32 -9.86
N THR A 168 -9.22 -5.36 -10.75
CA THR A 168 -8.46 -5.16 -12.00
C THR A 168 -7.65 -3.88 -12.05
N THR A 169 -7.99 -2.89 -11.21
CA THR A 169 -7.23 -1.64 -11.04
C THR A 169 -6.41 -1.68 -9.75
N ASN A 170 -5.34 -0.88 -9.67
CA ASN A 170 -4.41 -0.77 -8.53
C ASN A 170 -4.12 -2.13 -7.90
N SER A 171 -3.57 -3.00 -8.74
CA SER A 171 -3.57 -4.45 -8.54
C SER A 171 -2.17 -4.98 -8.25
N ASN A 172 -1.22 -4.10 -7.89
CA ASN A 172 0.08 -4.51 -7.38
C ASN A 172 -0.11 -5.33 -6.10
N ALA A 173 0.83 -6.22 -5.80
CA ALA A 173 0.67 -7.19 -4.73
C ALA A 173 0.34 -6.55 -3.36
N TRP A 174 1.04 -5.48 -2.98
CA TRP A 174 0.79 -4.79 -1.71
C TRP A 174 -0.63 -4.20 -1.59
N GLN A 175 -1.25 -3.82 -2.71
CA GLN A 175 -2.57 -3.18 -2.77
C GLN A 175 -3.72 -4.16 -2.53
N TRP A 176 -3.46 -5.47 -2.61
CA TRP A 176 -4.49 -6.50 -2.50
C TRP A 176 -5.19 -6.51 -1.14
N VAL A 177 -4.55 -5.99 -0.07
CA VAL A 177 -5.19 -5.82 1.24
C VAL A 177 -6.35 -4.83 1.18
N ALA A 178 -6.16 -3.68 0.53
CA ALA A 178 -7.22 -2.69 0.36
C ALA A 178 -8.31 -3.23 -0.55
N ARG A 179 -7.93 -3.87 -1.66
CA ARG A 179 -8.88 -4.43 -2.63
C ARG A 179 -9.70 -5.59 -2.09
N ALA A 180 -9.13 -6.40 -1.21
CA ALA A 180 -9.88 -7.40 -0.48
C ALA A 180 -11.00 -6.75 0.34
N ARG A 181 -10.69 -5.73 1.15
CA ARG A 181 -11.69 -5.01 1.96
C ARG A 181 -12.78 -4.37 1.10
N GLU A 182 -12.40 -3.68 0.02
CA GLU A 182 -13.35 -3.07 -0.93
C GLU A 182 -14.29 -4.09 -1.59
N ASN A 183 -13.87 -5.35 -1.69
CA ASN A 183 -14.63 -6.45 -2.29
C ASN A 183 -15.27 -7.37 -1.26
N ASN A 184 -15.36 -6.95 0.02
CA ASN A 184 -15.90 -7.72 1.14
C ASN A 184 -15.19 -9.06 1.37
N TRP A 185 -13.90 -9.15 1.07
CA TRP A 185 -13.05 -10.28 1.46
C TRP A 185 -12.50 -10.05 2.87
N THR A 186 -12.36 -11.14 3.61
CA THR A 186 -11.73 -11.18 4.93
C THR A 186 -10.23 -10.94 4.81
N VAL A 187 -9.72 -10.00 5.62
CA VAL A 187 -8.29 -9.76 5.82
C VAL A 187 -7.92 -10.21 7.22
N SER A 188 -7.03 -11.20 7.32
CA SER A 188 -6.61 -11.84 8.55
C SER A 188 -5.10 -11.72 8.76
N THR A 189 -4.65 -11.74 10.01
CA THR A 189 -3.23 -11.93 10.38
C THR A 189 -2.90 -13.40 10.64
N THR A 190 -3.92 -14.24 10.78
CA THR A 190 -3.80 -15.68 11.00
C THR A 190 -3.85 -16.41 9.65
N PRO A 191 -2.83 -17.22 9.31
CA PRO A 191 -2.80 -17.96 8.05
C PRO A 191 -3.80 -19.12 8.05
N LYS A 192 -4.44 -19.36 6.91
CA LYS A 192 -5.17 -20.60 6.63
C LYS A 192 -4.76 -21.17 5.27
N VAL A 193 -4.85 -22.49 5.15
CA VAL A 193 -4.68 -23.17 3.85
C VAL A 193 -5.79 -22.68 2.92
N GLY A 194 -5.41 -22.30 1.70
CA GLY A 194 -6.34 -21.73 0.73
C GLY A 194 -6.42 -20.21 0.73
N ASP A 195 -5.76 -19.51 1.67
CA ASP A 195 -5.69 -18.05 1.66
C ASP A 195 -4.62 -17.54 0.68
N ILE A 196 -4.73 -16.25 0.33
CA ILE A 196 -3.65 -15.53 -0.36
C ILE A 196 -2.85 -14.77 0.69
N ILE A 197 -1.56 -15.05 0.80
CA ILE A 197 -0.65 -14.23 1.61
C ILE A 197 -0.25 -12.99 0.81
N VAL A 198 -0.28 -11.83 1.45
CA VAL A 198 0.21 -10.55 0.95
C VAL A 198 1.39 -10.10 1.81
N LEU A 199 2.50 -9.80 1.16
CA LEU A 199 3.64 -9.12 1.75
C LEU A 199 3.63 -7.66 1.31
N GLN A 200 3.66 -6.76 2.29
CA GLN A 200 3.89 -5.34 2.06
C GLN A 200 5.33 -5.10 1.52
N PRO A 201 5.60 -3.92 0.93
CA PRO A 201 6.92 -3.60 0.42
C PRO A 201 8.00 -3.77 1.51
N TRP A 202 9.16 -4.31 1.14
CA TRP A 202 10.32 -4.53 2.01
C TRP A 202 10.13 -5.60 3.09
N VAL A 203 8.97 -6.26 3.14
CA VAL A 203 8.70 -7.34 4.09
C VAL A 203 9.20 -8.67 3.54
N GLN A 204 10.03 -9.37 4.33
CA GLN A 204 10.54 -10.71 4.00
C GLN A 204 11.21 -10.82 2.62
N GLY A 205 11.84 -9.73 2.16
CA GLY A 205 12.51 -9.66 0.86
C GLY A 205 11.61 -9.21 -0.30
N ALA A 206 10.36 -8.83 -0.04
CA ALA A 206 9.51 -8.21 -1.04
C ALA A 206 10.08 -6.85 -1.45
N TYR A 207 10.02 -6.54 -2.75
CA TYR A 207 10.48 -5.25 -3.26
C TYR A 207 9.35 -4.20 -3.20
N ASN A 208 9.51 -3.06 -3.87
CA ASN A 208 8.55 -1.95 -3.84
C ASN A 208 7.10 -2.30 -4.24
N LEU A 209 6.87 -3.33 -5.07
CA LEU A 209 5.53 -3.76 -5.47
C LEU A 209 4.85 -4.71 -4.46
N GLY A 210 5.53 -5.07 -3.37
CA GLY A 210 5.09 -6.13 -2.46
C GLY A 210 5.17 -7.51 -3.12
N HIS A 211 4.53 -8.49 -2.52
CA HIS A 211 4.44 -9.83 -3.09
C HIS A 211 3.15 -10.55 -2.65
N VAL A 212 2.59 -11.38 -3.51
CA VAL A 212 1.46 -12.26 -3.17
C VAL A 212 1.77 -13.71 -3.52
N ALA A 213 1.28 -14.62 -2.70
CA ALA A 213 1.41 -16.05 -2.91
C ALA A 213 0.16 -16.79 -2.41
N PHE A 214 -0.07 -18.00 -2.90
CA PHE A 214 -1.19 -18.83 -2.45
C PHE A 214 -0.73 -19.81 -1.37
N VAL A 215 -1.40 -19.83 -0.21
CA VAL A 215 -1.03 -20.66 0.94
C VAL A 215 -1.41 -22.11 0.71
N GLU A 216 -0.42 -22.96 0.43
CA GLU A 216 -0.61 -24.40 0.22
C GLU A 216 -0.58 -25.17 1.55
N LYS A 217 0.18 -24.70 2.54
CA LYS A 217 0.31 -25.36 3.85
C LYS A 217 0.64 -24.38 4.96
N VAL A 218 0.02 -24.56 6.13
CA VAL A 218 0.43 -23.92 7.39
C VAL A 218 1.25 -24.92 8.20
N GLN A 219 2.44 -24.51 8.64
CA GLN A 219 3.36 -25.34 9.42
C GLN A 219 3.09 -25.21 10.92
N PRO A 220 3.50 -26.18 11.76
CA PRO A 220 3.26 -26.15 13.21
C PRO A 220 3.88 -24.95 13.92
N ASN A 221 4.97 -24.38 13.39
CA ASN A 221 5.64 -23.18 13.89
C ASN A 221 4.96 -21.87 13.42
N GLY A 222 3.83 -21.95 12.74
CA GLY A 222 3.07 -20.80 12.22
C GLY A 222 3.54 -20.26 10.87
N SER A 223 4.69 -20.69 10.32
CA SER A 223 5.07 -20.30 8.95
C SER A 223 4.20 -20.99 7.90
N VAL A 224 4.12 -20.39 6.72
CA VAL A 224 3.36 -20.93 5.59
C VAL A 224 4.29 -21.34 4.47
N ILE A 225 3.96 -22.45 3.82
CA ILE A 225 4.50 -22.78 2.50
C ILE A 225 3.47 -22.28 1.49
N ALA A 226 3.88 -21.35 0.64
CA ALA A 226 3.01 -20.74 -0.35
C ALA A 226 3.59 -20.87 -1.76
N SER A 227 2.74 -21.23 -2.71
CA SER A 227 3.08 -21.32 -4.13
C SER A 227 3.01 -19.94 -4.77
N ASN A 228 4.01 -19.60 -5.58
CA ASN A 228 4.15 -18.28 -6.17
C ASN A 228 4.92 -18.33 -7.50
N MET A 229 4.88 -17.22 -8.24
CA MET A 229 5.70 -16.95 -9.41
C MET A 229 6.47 -15.65 -9.22
N ASN A 230 7.58 -15.51 -9.95
CA ASN A 230 8.42 -14.32 -9.99
C ASN A 230 8.93 -13.87 -8.61
N TRP A 231 9.13 -14.82 -7.72
CA TRP A 231 9.81 -14.61 -6.45
C TRP A 231 11.27 -15.07 -6.54
N ALA A 232 12.19 -14.31 -5.95
CA ALA A 232 13.61 -14.67 -5.85
C ALA A 232 14.26 -15.11 -7.18
N GLY A 233 13.88 -14.47 -8.31
CA GLY A 233 14.44 -14.78 -9.63
C GLY A 233 13.87 -16.04 -10.31
N SER A 234 12.79 -16.64 -9.79
CA SER A 234 12.13 -17.81 -10.41
C SER A 234 11.48 -17.53 -11.76
N GLY A 235 11.29 -16.26 -12.13
CA GLY A 235 10.59 -15.86 -13.35
C GLY A 235 9.17 -16.42 -13.39
N ALA A 236 8.69 -16.84 -14.56
CA ALA A 236 7.34 -17.39 -14.72
C ALA A 236 7.17 -18.84 -14.23
N ARG A 237 8.12 -19.40 -13.46
CA ARG A 237 8.03 -20.76 -12.91
C ARG A 237 7.31 -20.71 -11.56
N VAL A 238 6.38 -21.66 -11.35
CA VAL A 238 5.78 -21.85 -10.03
C VAL A 238 6.79 -22.48 -9.10
N VAL A 239 7.01 -21.84 -7.95
CA VAL A 239 7.85 -22.35 -6.87
C VAL A 239 7.12 -22.26 -5.55
N ASN A 240 7.50 -23.13 -4.60
CA ASN A 240 7.06 -23.03 -3.23
C ASN A 240 8.10 -22.26 -2.41
N SER A 241 7.64 -21.30 -1.63
CA SER A 241 8.49 -20.51 -0.74
C SER A 241 7.89 -20.45 0.66
N THR A 242 8.76 -20.32 1.66
CA THR A 242 8.34 -20.23 3.05
C THR A 242 8.23 -18.78 3.47
N PHE A 243 7.07 -18.40 4.01
CA PHE A 243 6.82 -17.07 4.55
C PHE A 243 6.33 -17.17 6.00
N LYS A 244 6.48 -16.10 6.77
CA LYS A 244 6.08 -16.03 8.17
C LYS A 244 4.96 -14.99 8.35
N PRO A 245 3.92 -15.25 9.13
CA PRO A 245 3.03 -14.20 9.63
C PRO A 245 3.82 -13.16 10.43
N GLY A 246 3.32 -11.93 10.47
CA GLY A 246 3.95 -10.85 11.22
C GLY A 246 3.57 -9.48 10.69
N ALA A 247 4.29 -8.45 11.14
CA ALA A 247 4.09 -7.09 10.67
C ALA A 247 4.22 -6.99 9.15
N GLY A 248 3.27 -6.31 8.51
CA GLY A 248 3.21 -6.14 7.06
C GLY A 248 2.91 -7.43 6.28
N VAL A 249 2.32 -8.43 6.94
CA VAL A 249 1.82 -9.66 6.32
C VAL A 249 0.33 -9.80 6.58
N ALA A 250 -0.44 -10.07 5.54
CA ALA A 250 -1.87 -10.31 5.63
C ALA A 250 -2.28 -11.56 4.86
N PHE A 251 -3.41 -12.15 5.22
CA PHE A 251 -4.01 -13.31 4.57
C PHE A 251 -5.41 -12.93 4.10
N LEU A 252 -5.68 -13.15 2.82
CA LEU A 252 -6.94 -12.77 2.17
C LEU A 252 -7.77 -14.02 1.88
N SER A 253 -9.07 -13.92 2.17
CA SER A 253 -10.04 -14.99 1.93
C SER A 253 -11.41 -14.41 1.59
N ALA A 254 -12.14 -15.02 0.66
CA ALA A 254 -13.52 -14.63 0.31
C ALA A 254 -14.59 -15.26 1.22
N ASN A 255 -14.18 -15.88 2.33
CA ASN A 255 -15.05 -16.53 3.33
C ASN A 255 -15.47 -15.58 4.46
#